data_AF-A0AAJ2T9B8-F1
#
_entry.id   AF-A0AAJ2T9B8-F1
#
_cell.length_a   1.000
_cell.length_b   1.000
_cell.length_c   1.000
_cell.angle_alpha   90.00
_cell.angle_beta   90.00
_cell.angle_gamma   90.00
#
_symmetry.space_group_name_H-M   'P 1'
#
loop_
_entity.id
_entity.type
_entity.pdbx_description
1 polymer ?
#
loop_
_entity_poly.entity_id
_entity_poly.type
_entity_poly.pdbx_seq_one_letter_code
_entity_poly.pdbx_strand_id
1 'polypeptide(L)'
;MADNIKTGQEAKPAEKPAEKNEKTEEKKPGAKPETKKPKNDIMGDGSDDGDLILENERVSIALTPENAKFRRSGGGLISLDIINDKGEPESFERVVILRSFPVTNPDEFLSVREPDSKKQGRGREIGMIRHMSDFDGETQKLFAEELDRRYFTPEILKINSVKDKFGYLYWDVNTTAGNVTFVLNNPFSNIRILEDGRILINDIDGNVFEILEPQKLEPSSLKKIEIYL
;
A
#
# COMPACT_ATOMS: atom_id res chain seq x y z
N MET A 1 65.01 21.31 -22.85
CA MET A 1 65.63 20.26 -22.01
C MET A 1 64.46 19.38 -21.59
N ALA A 2 64.15 18.25 -22.24
CA ALA A 2 65.00 17.07 -22.58
C ALA A 2 65.29 16.24 -21.31
N ASP A 3 65.01 14.93 -21.20
CA ASP A 3 64.49 13.90 -22.14
C ASP A 3 63.60 12.88 -21.37
N ASN A 4 62.68 12.05 -21.94
CA ASN A 4 62.84 10.86 -22.82
C ASN A 4 63.73 9.73 -22.20
N ILE A 5 63.50 8.40 -22.33
CA ILE A 5 62.69 7.61 -23.28
C ILE A 5 62.33 6.16 -22.78
N LYS A 6 61.13 5.66 -23.13
CA LYS A 6 60.62 4.27 -23.48
C LYS A 6 61.12 2.89 -22.92
N THR A 7 60.14 1.94 -22.88
CA THR A 7 60.16 0.46 -23.24
C THR A 7 60.97 -0.58 -22.43
N GLY A 8 60.61 -1.88 -22.35
CA GLY A 8 59.37 -2.62 -22.76
C GLY A 8 59.58 -4.12 -23.12
N GLN A 9 58.56 -4.99 -22.92
CA GLN A 9 58.42 -6.41 -23.41
C GLN A 9 59.48 -7.45 -22.91
N GLU A 10 59.34 -8.81 -22.93
CA GLU A 10 58.23 -9.75 -23.25
C GLU A 10 58.40 -11.21 -22.68
N ALA A 11 57.30 -12.00 -22.74
CA ALA A 11 57.22 -13.47 -23.03
C ALA A 11 57.58 -14.58 -22.00
N LYS A 12 57.15 -15.83 -22.35
CA LYS A 12 57.24 -17.13 -21.63
C LYS A 12 58.14 -18.13 -22.39
N PRO A 13 58.58 -19.27 -21.80
CA PRO A 13 57.85 -20.57 -21.87
C PRO A 13 57.73 -21.26 -20.49
N ALA A 14 56.95 -22.32 -20.17
CA ALA A 14 56.14 -23.35 -20.86
C ALA A 14 56.79 -24.76 -20.99
N GLU A 15 56.27 -25.77 -20.25
CA GLU A 15 56.44 -27.21 -20.57
C GLU A 15 55.34 -28.14 -19.94
N LYS A 16 55.41 -29.46 -20.18
CA LYS A 16 54.41 -30.56 -19.94
C LYS A 16 55.20 -31.89 -19.69
N PRO A 17 54.67 -33.16 -19.67
CA PRO A 17 53.33 -33.72 -19.95
C PRO A 17 52.80 -34.86 -19.00
N ALA A 18 51.59 -35.41 -19.31
CA ALA A 18 51.09 -36.80 -19.06
C ALA A 18 50.98 -37.35 -17.61
N GLU A 19 50.32 -38.46 -17.26
CA GLU A 19 49.47 -39.47 -17.95
C GLU A 19 48.08 -39.58 -17.25
N LYS A 20 46.94 -39.70 -17.97
CA LYS A 20 46.26 -40.94 -18.42
C LYS A 20 45.96 -42.02 -17.35
N ASN A 21 44.67 -42.26 -17.10
CA ASN A 21 44.11 -43.60 -17.30
C ASN A 21 42.60 -43.54 -17.62
N GLU A 22 42.12 -44.47 -18.45
CA GLU A 22 40.73 -44.54 -18.93
C GLU A 22 40.08 -45.87 -18.50
N LYS A 23 38.75 -45.86 -18.36
CA LYS A 23 37.79 -46.93 -18.76
C LYS A 23 36.38 -46.34 -18.63
N THR A 24 35.69 -46.00 -19.74
CA THR A 24 34.79 -46.87 -20.56
C THR A 24 33.63 -47.46 -19.75
N GLU A 25 32.36 -47.46 -20.17
CA GLU A 25 31.62 -46.89 -21.34
C GLU A 25 30.11 -46.96 -20.96
N GLU A 26 29.10 -46.40 -21.64
CA GLU A 26 28.92 -45.70 -22.93
C GLU A 26 27.78 -44.64 -22.72
N LYS A 27 26.99 -44.02 -23.63
CA LYS A 27 26.79 -43.97 -25.10
C LYS A 27 26.24 -42.57 -25.50
N LYS A 28 26.22 -42.24 -26.79
CA LYS A 28 25.49 -41.12 -27.45
C LYS A 28 25.11 -41.57 -28.88
N PRO A 29 24.40 -40.76 -29.72
CA PRO A 29 23.50 -39.62 -29.51
C PRO A 29 22.03 -40.03 -29.82
N GLY A 30 20.98 -39.19 -29.91
CA GLY A 30 20.85 -37.73 -29.80
C GLY A 30 20.23 -37.10 -31.06
N ALA A 31 18.91 -36.86 -31.06
CA ALA A 31 18.19 -36.05 -32.06
C ALA A 31 16.82 -35.57 -31.51
N LYS A 32 16.34 -34.39 -31.97
CA LYS A 32 14.92 -33.95 -31.87
C LYS A 32 14.32 -33.94 -33.28
N PRO A 33 13.01 -34.19 -33.41
CA PRO A 33 12.13 -33.14 -33.91
C PRO A 33 10.83 -32.98 -33.09
N GLU A 34 9.87 -32.20 -33.59
CA GLU A 34 8.74 -31.64 -32.84
C GLU A 34 7.36 -32.31 -33.13
N THR A 35 6.31 -31.69 -32.59
CA THR A 35 4.86 -31.93 -32.80
C THR A 35 4.26 -33.12 -32.01
N LYS A 36 2.99 -33.07 -31.58
CA LYS A 36 1.88 -32.19 -32.00
C LYS A 36 1.19 -31.47 -30.82
N LYS A 37 0.67 -30.27 -31.08
CA LYS A 37 -0.44 -29.70 -30.28
C LYS A 37 -1.76 -30.40 -30.68
N PRO A 38 -2.72 -30.60 -29.77
CA PRO A 38 -4.13 -30.69 -30.16
C PRO A 38 -4.60 -29.32 -30.67
N LYS A 39 -5.58 -29.31 -31.58
CA LYS A 39 -6.33 -28.12 -31.99
C LYS A 39 -7.62 -28.05 -31.17
N ASN A 40 -7.84 -26.94 -30.48
CA ASN A 40 -9.17 -26.57 -29.98
C ASN A 40 -9.66 -25.36 -30.80
N ASP A 41 -10.29 -25.65 -31.94
CA ASP A 41 -10.91 -24.66 -32.84
C ASP A 41 -12.45 -24.83 -32.82
N ILE A 42 -13.11 -24.53 -31.70
CA ILE A 42 -14.58 -24.34 -31.62
C ILE A 42 -14.86 -23.09 -30.77
N MET A 43 -15.71 -22.20 -31.29
CA MET A 43 -16.25 -21.04 -30.57
C MET A 43 -17.72 -21.27 -30.21
N GLY A 44 -18.13 -20.89 -29.00
CA GLY A 44 -19.49 -21.03 -28.49
C GLY A 44 -19.80 -22.45 -27.99
N ASP A 45 -20.65 -22.64 -26.98
CA ASP A 45 -21.55 -21.67 -26.35
C ASP A 45 -21.00 -20.98 -25.09
N GLY A 46 -21.89 -20.41 -24.27
CA GLY A 46 -21.57 -19.84 -22.97
C GLY A 46 -22.45 -20.46 -21.88
N SER A 47 -21.82 -21.19 -20.97
CA SER A 47 -22.41 -21.64 -19.71
C SER A 47 -21.80 -20.83 -18.55
N ASP A 48 -22.65 -20.03 -17.89
CA ASP A 48 -22.32 -19.23 -16.71
C ASP A 48 -22.37 -20.10 -15.45
N ASP A 49 -21.46 -21.07 -15.36
CA ASP A 49 -21.41 -22.06 -14.27
C ASP A 49 -20.52 -21.60 -13.10
N GLY A 50 -20.83 -20.41 -12.59
CA GLY A 50 -21.32 -20.27 -11.21
C GLY A 50 -20.41 -20.48 -10.00
N ASP A 51 -19.27 -21.18 -10.10
CA ASP A 51 -18.40 -21.47 -8.95
C ASP A 51 -16.95 -20.99 -9.15
N LEU A 52 -16.62 -19.86 -8.52
CA LEU A 52 -15.23 -19.52 -8.23
C LEU A 52 -14.73 -20.45 -7.11
N ILE A 53 -13.64 -21.18 -7.36
CA ILE A 53 -13.11 -22.18 -6.41
C ILE A 53 -12.48 -21.48 -5.18
N LEU A 54 -13.31 -21.17 -4.18
CA LEU A 54 -12.92 -20.52 -2.93
C LEU A 54 -12.15 -21.45 -1.96
N GLU A 55 -11.91 -22.71 -2.31
CA GLU A 55 -11.31 -23.75 -1.44
C GLU A 55 -9.94 -23.41 -0.85
N ASN A 56 -9.25 -22.39 -1.37
CA ASN A 56 -7.95 -21.90 -0.88
C ASN A 56 -7.95 -20.41 -0.47
N GLU A 57 -9.11 -19.76 -0.48
CA GLU A 57 -9.28 -18.39 0.04
C GLU A 57 -9.30 -18.39 1.58
N ARG A 58 -9.17 -17.21 2.20
CA ARG A 58 -9.15 -17.07 3.66
C ARG A 58 -10.51 -16.58 4.12
N VAL A 59 -11.12 -17.27 5.08
CA VAL A 59 -12.32 -16.76 5.76
C VAL A 59 -11.93 -15.54 6.60
N SER A 60 -12.50 -14.38 6.28
CA SER A 60 -12.43 -13.19 7.13
C SER A 60 -13.35 -13.40 8.32
N ILE A 61 -12.81 -13.32 9.54
CA ILE A 61 -13.56 -13.53 10.79
C ILE A 61 -13.89 -12.20 11.47
N ALA A 62 -14.92 -12.18 12.32
CA ALA A 62 -15.09 -11.08 13.27
C ALA A 62 -13.96 -11.11 14.31
N LEU A 63 -13.26 -9.99 14.52
CA LEU A 63 -12.18 -9.86 15.49
C LEU A 63 -12.70 -9.16 16.74
N THR A 64 -12.60 -9.84 17.88
CA THR A 64 -13.13 -9.40 19.19
C THR A 64 -12.06 -9.60 20.29
N PRO A 65 -12.19 -8.98 21.48
CA PRO A 65 -11.21 -9.12 22.56
C PRO A 65 -10.98 -10.56 23.04
N GLU A 66 -11.97 -11.44 22.85
CA GLU A 66 -11.90 -12.85 23.21
C GLU A 66 -11.03 -13.66 22.23
N ASN A 67 -11.13 -13.37 20.93
CA ASN A 67 -10.50 -14.17 19.87
C ASN A 67 -9.27 -13.51 19.23
N ALA A 68 -9.02 -12.21 19.43
CA ALA A 68 -7.96 -11.44 18.78
C ALA A 68 -7.13 -10.65 19.81
N LYS A 69 -5.80 -10.77 19.74
CA LYS A 69 -4.85 -10.11 20.65
C LYS A 69 -3.77 -9.38 19.86
N PHE A 70 -3.91 -8.06 19.79
CA PHE A 70 -2.97 -7.17 19.15
C PHE A 70 -1.81 -6.83 20.10
N ARG A 71 -0.60 -6.68 19.54
CA ARG A 71 0.60 -6.24 20.27
C ARG A 71 1.48 -5.39 19.35
N ARG A 72 2.46 -4.69 19.94
CA ARG A 72 3.59 -4.12 19.20
C ARG A 72 4.70 -5.18 19.08
N SER A 73 5.13 -5.50 17.86
CA SER A 73 6.30 -6.34 17.63
C SER A 73 7.59 -5.56 17.95
N GLY A 74 8.73 -6.27 18.06
CA GLY A 74 10.03 -5.65 18.36
C GLY A 74 10.47 -4.57 17.36
N GLY A 75 9.90 -4.56 16.15
CA GLY A 75 10.11 -3.51 15.14
C GLY A 75 9.19 -2.28 15.27
N GLY A 76 8.33 -2.20 16.28
CA GLY A 76 7.38 -1.09 16.46
C GLY A 76 6.17 -1.12 15.54
N LEU A 77 5.92 -2.26 14.88
CA LEU A 77 4.78 -2.53 14.02
C LEU A 77 3.69 -3.29 14.80
N ILE A 78 2.45 -3.27 14.31
CA ILE A 78 1.35 -4.02 14.91
C ILE A 78 1.37 -5.49 14.47
N SER A 79 1.35 -6.39 15.45
CA SER A 79 1.25 -7.86 15.31
C SER A 79 -0.05 -8.36 15.92
N LEU A 80 -0.54 -9.51 15.47
CA LEU A 80 -1.84 -10.06 15.89
C LEU A 80 -1.74 -11.57 16.14
N ASP A 81 -2.19 -12.04 17.31
CA ASP A 81 -2.58 -13.45 17.53
C ASP A 81 -4.10 -13.58 17.42
N ILE A 82 -4.60 -14.60 16.74
CA ILE A 82 -6.03 -14.97 16.72
C ILE A 82 -6.29 -16.42 17.10
N ILE A 83 -7.57 -16.72 17.34
CA ILE A 83 -8.17 -18.03 17.06
C ILE A 83 -8.91 -17.94 15.70
N ASN A 84 -8.61 -18.84 14.77
CA ASN A 84 -9.19 -18.84 13.41
C ASN A 84 -10.61 -19.43 13.34
N ASP A 85 -11.17 -19.50 12.13
CA ASP A 85 -12.50 -20.07 11.81
C ASP A 85 -12.67 -21.55 12.24
N LYS A 86 -11.57 -22.27 12.44
CA LYS A 86 -11.52 -23.69 12.82
C LYS A 86 -11.27 -23.89 14.32
N GLY A 87 -11.07 -22.82 15.08
CA GLY A 87 -10.72 -22.87 16.50
C GLY A 87 -9.21 -23.05 16.76
N GLU A 88 -8.36 -22.91 15.75
CA GLU A 88 -6.90 -23.09 15.86
C GLU A 88 -6.19 -21.75 16.09
N PRO A 89 -5.10 -21.72 16.89
CA PRO A 89 -4.33 -20.50 17.12
C PRO A 89 -3.45 -20.14 15.91
N GLU A 90 -3.44 -18.86 15.52
CA GLU A 90 -2.65 -18.34 14.39
C GLU A 90 -2.03 -16.98 14.76
N SER A 91 -0.78 -16.72 14.33
CA SER A 91 -0.01 -15.52 14.70
C SER A 91 0.58 -14.81 13.47
N PHE A 92 0.39 -13.50 13.41
CA PHE A 92 0.89 -12.61 12.37
C PHE A 92 1.93 -11.64 12.93
N GLU A 93 3.19 -11.77 12.51
CA GLU A 93 4.30 -10.89 12.91
C GLU A 93 4.03 -9.41 12.55
N ARG A 94 3.29 -9.18 11.46
CA ARG A 94 2.81 -7.87 11.04
C ARG A 94 1.42 -7.99 10.42
N VAL A 95 0.52 -7.09 10.82
CA VAL A 95 -0.74 -6.80 10.11
C VAL A 95 -0.78 -5.33 9.67
N VAL A 96 -1.79 -4.97 8.88
CA VAL A 96 -2.16 -3.58 8.59
C VAL A 96 -3.66 -3.39 8.85
N ILE A 97 -4.04 -2.20 9.32
CA ILE A 97 -5.44 -1.84 9.58
C ILE A 97 -5.92 -0.81 8.55
N LEU A 98 -7.10 -1.06 7.98
CA LEU A 98 -7.75 -0.19 7.00
C LEU A 98 -9.16 0.17 7.47
N ARG A 99 -9.53 1.45 7.34
CA ARG A 99 -10.91 1.92 7.51
C ARG A 99 -11.74 1.48 6.29
N SER A 100 -12.82 0.72 6.49
CA SER A 100 -13.76 0.39 5.41
C SER A 100 -14.64 1.58 5.02
N PHE A 101 -14.99 2.42 6.00
CA PHE A 101 -15.81 3.63 5.84
C PHE A 101 -15.06 4.87 6.35
N PRO A 102 -13.96 5.28 5.68
CA PRO A 102 -13.00 6.28 6.22
C PRO A 102 -13.57 7.68 6.48
N VAL A 103 -14.75 7.99 5.94
CA VAL A 103 -15.42 9.28 6.12
C VAL A 103 -16.54 9.22 7.16
N THR A 104 -17.49 8.27 7.01
CA THR A 104 -18.74 8.23 7.79
C THR A 104 -18.60 7.48 9.12
N ASN A 105 -17.78 6.44 9.17
CA ASN A 105 -17.62 5.58 10.34
C ASN A 105 -16.12 5.25 10.50
N PRO A 106 -15.27 6.26 10.76
CA PRO A 106 -13.81 6.10 10.74
C PRO A 106 -13.28 5.09 11.76
N ASP A 107 -13.99 4.87 12.86
CA ASP A 107 -13.55 3.99 13.95
C ASP A 107 -14.42 2.71 14.05
N GLU A 108 -15.14 2.38 12.97
CA GLU A 108 -15.91 1.14 12.79
C GLU A 108 -15.45 0.37 11.55
N PHE A 109 -15.77 -0.92 11.49
CA PHE A 109 -15.49 -1.81 10.35
C PHE A 109 -14.02 -1.73 9.89
N LEU A 110 -13.09 -1.94 10.84
CA LEU A 110 -11.66 -1.87 10.54
C LEU A 110 -11.19 -3.21 9.98
N SER A 111 -10.90 -3.24 8.68
CA SER A 111 -10.38 -4.41 7.96
C SER A 111 -8.92 -4.62 8.37
N VAL A 112 -8.65 -5.73 9.07
CA VAL A 112 -7.29 -6.15 9.44
C VAL A 112 -6.77 -7.13 8.40
N ARG A 113 -5.59 -6.86 7.85
CA ARG A 113 -5.06 -7.58 6.69
C ARG A 113 -3.60 -7.97 6.88
N GLU A 114 -3.15 -8.95 6.10
CA GLU A 114 -1.72 -9.12 5.83
C GLU A 114 -1.14 -7.87 5.12
N PRO A 115 0.17 -7.59 5.19
CA PRO A 115 0.79 -6.52 4.44
C PRO A 115 0.82 -6.79 2.92
N ASP A 116 0.65 -5.76 2.11
CA ASP A 116 0.80 -5.86 0.64
C ASP A 116 2.22 -6.31 0.25
N SER A 117 2.34 -7.22 -0.73
CA SER A 117 3.62 -7.86 -1.10
C SER A 117 3.83 -7.93 -2.61
N LYS A 118 5.07 -7.73 -3.08
CA LYS A 118 5.42 -7.84 -4.51
C LYS A 118 5.20 -9.25 -5.11
N LYS A 119 4.91 -10.26 -4.29
CA LYS A 119 4.68 -11.65 -4.72
C LYS A 119 3.19 -12.02 -4.78
N GLN A 120 2.35 -11.42 -3.92
CA GLN A 120 0.93 -11.78 -3.76
C GLN A 120 -0.02 -10.63 -4.10
N GLY A 121 0.48 -9.41 -4.31
CA GLY A 121 -0.34 -8.23 -4.57
C GLY A 121 -0.86 -7.62 -3.26
N ARG A 122 -2.19 -7.43 -3.18
CA ARG A 122 -2.84 -6.95 -1.95
C ARG A 122 -2.83 -8.02 -0.87
N GLY A 123 -2.65 -7.61 0.37
CA GLY A 123 -2.77 -8.50 1.52
C GLY A 123 -4.18 -9.09 1.67
N ARG A 124 -4.24 -10.38 2.01
CA ARG A 124 -5.50 -11.08 2.33
C ARG A 124 -6.10 -10.47 3.59
N GLU A 125 -7.44 -10.45 3.67
CA GLU A 125 -8.11 -10.03 4.89
C GLU A 125 -8.01 -11.13 5.95
N ILE A 126 -7.61 -10.77 7.17
CA ILE A 126 -7.51 -11.67 8.31
C ILE A 126 -8.84 -11.69 9.05
N GLY A 127 -9.45 -10.51 9.21
CA GLY A 127 -10.73 -10.33 9.85
C GLY A 127 -11.15 -8.85 9.93
N MET A 128 -12.32 -8.61 10.50
CA MET A 128 -12.95 -7.30 10.64
C MET A 128 -13.22 -6.98 12.10
N ILE A 129 -12.70 -5.86 12.59
CA ILE A 129 -13.07 -5.28 13.89
C ILE A 129 -14.39 -4.52 13.72
N ARG A 130 -15.37 -4.73 14.62
CA ARG A 130 -16.68 -4.07 14.50
C ARG A 130 -16.61 -2.60 14.94
N HIS A 131 -16.22 -2.31 16.18
CA HIS A 131 -15.91 -0.98 16.66
C HIS A 131 -14.52 -0.96 17.30
N MET A 132 -13.76 0.13 17.10
CA MET A 132 -12.49 0.35 17.79
C MET A 132 -12.65 0.31 19.31
N SER A 133 -13.78 0.81 19.83
CA SER A 133 -14.16 0.81 21.24
C SER A 133 -14.39 -0.57 21.86
N ASP A 134 -14.47 -1.65 21.05
CA ASP A 134 -14.66 -3.01 21.57
C ASP A 134 -13.40 -3.50 22.31
N PHE A 135 -12.22 -2.98 21.96
CA PHE A 135 -10.92 -3.36 22.52
C PHE A 135 -10.47 -2.46 23.67
N ASP A 136 -9.44 -2.86 24.41
CA ASP A 136 -8.90 -2.07 25.53
C ASP A 136 -8.13 -0.82 25.08
N GLY A 137 -7.91 0.13 26.00
CA GLY A 137 -7.32 1.44 25.66
C GLY A 137 -5.91 1.38 25.08
N GLU A 138 -5.10 0.39 25.47
CA GLU A 138 -3.78 0.14 24.87
C GLU A 138 -3.92 -0.33 23.42
N THR A 139 -4.84 -1.27 23.14
CA THR A 139 -5.12 -1.75 21.78
C THR A 139 -5.74 -0.66 20.89
N GLN A 140 -6.68 0.13 21.42
CA GLN A 140 -7.24 1.30 20.72
C GLN A 140 -6.14 2.29 20.31
N LYS A 141 -5.18 2.55 21.20
CA LYS A 141 -4.03 3.40 20.88
C LYS A 141 -3.12 2.80 19.80
N LEU A 142 -2.90 1.47 19.79
CA LEU A 142 -2.18 0.79 18.71
C LEU A 142 -2.92 0.90 17.36
N PHE A 143 -4.26 0.88 17.36
CA PHE A 143 -5.07 1.10 16.16
C PHE A 143 -4.94 2.55 15.65
N ALA A 144 -5.08 3.54 16.54
CA ALA A 144 -4.88 4.95 16.20
C ALA A 144 -3.48 5.19 15.59
N GLU A 145 -2.42 4.69 16.25
CA GLU A 145 -1.05 4.88 15.78
C GLU A 145 -0.78 4.28 14.38
N GLU A 146 -1.44 3.20 13.97
CA GLU A 146 -1.29 2.63 12.62
C GLU A 146 -2.25 3.27 11.60
N LEU A 147 -3.43 3.72 12.03
CA LEU A 147 -4.37 4.47 11.19
C LEU A 147 -3.82 5.87 10.84
N ASP A 148 -3.28 6.62 11.81
CA ASP A 148 -2.72 7.96 11.60
C ASP A 148 -1.55 7.95 10.61
N ARG A 149 -0.72 6.88 10.64
CA ARG A 149 0.37 6.65 9.66
C ARG A 149 -0.14 6.41 8.24
N ARG A 150 -1.37 5.91 8.08
CA ARG A 150 -1.95 5.49 6.80
C ARG A 150 -2.92 6.50 6.20
N TYR A 151 -3.66 7.21 7.05
CA TYR A 151 -4.73 8.15 6.69
C TYR A 151 -4.37 9.59 7.10
N PHE A 152 -3.11 9.97 6.93
CA PHE A 152 -2.61 11.31 7.25
C PHE A 152 -3.29 12.38 6.38
N THR A 153 -4.23 13.11 6.98
CA THR A 153 -5.03 14.17 6.35
C THR A 153 -4.90 15.43 7.21
N PRO A 154 -4.08 16.42 6.82
CA PRO A 154 -3.88 17.62 7.64
C PRO A 154 -5.12 18.53 7.65
N GLU A 155 -5.57 18.89 8.85
CA GLU A 155 -6.62 19.90 9.02
C GLU A 155 -6.06 21.30 8.71
N ILE A 156 -6.71 22.04 7.82
CA ILE A 156 -6.43 23.44 7.50
C ILE A 156 -7.06 24.34 8.56
N LEU A 157 -6.19 24.94 9.39
CA LEU A 157 -6.56 25.86 10.46
C LEU A 157 -6.69 27.32 9.98
N LYS A 158 -6.00 27.68 8.88
CA LYS A 158 -6.04 29.02 8.29
C LYS A 158 -5.66 28.99 6.80
N ILE A 159 -6.34 29.79 5.99
CA ILE A 159 -6.01 29.98 4.57
C ILE A 159 -5.34 31.34 4.42
N ASN A 160 -4.01 31.36 4.30
CA ASN A 160 -3.21 32.58 4.20
C ASN A 160 -3.46 33.27 2.85
N SER A 161 -3.25 32.56 1.74
CA SER A 161 -3.58 33.05 0.39
C SER A 161 -4.03 31.94 -0.56
N VAL A 162 -4.85 32.33 -1.54
CA VAL A 162 -5.19 31.52 -2.73
C VAL A 162 -4.97 32.41 -3.95
N LYS A 163 -4.30 31.90 -4.99
CA LYS A 163 -3.90 32.67 -6.18
C LYS A 163 -4.16 31.85 -7.44
N ASP A 164 -5.03 32.32 -8.33
CA ASP A 164 -5.16 31.75 -9.68
C ASP A 164 -3.95 32.16 -10.52
N LYS A 165 -3.37 31.18 -11.22
CA LYS A 165 -2.43 31.40 -12.32
C LYS A 165 -2.60 30.29 -13.35
N PHE A 166 -3.05 30.67 -14.55
CA PHE A 166 -3.29 29.76 -15.68
C PHE A 166 -4.30 28.64 -15.40
N GLY A 167 -5.31 28.87 -14.54
CA GLY A 167 -6.33 27.87 -14.19
C GLY A 167 -5.89 26.87 -13.13
N TYR A 168 -4.72 27.10 -12.51
CA TYR A 168 -4.28 26.43 -11.28
C TYR A 168 -4.41 27.40 -10.10
N LEU A 169 -4.94 26.92 -8.99
CA LEU A 169 -4.99 27.65 -7.74
C LEU A 169 -3.80 27.26 -6.87
N TYR A 170 -2.97 28.23 -6.53
CA TYR A 170 -1.86 28.08 -5.58
C TYR A 170 -2.36 28.47 -4.18
N TRP A 171 -2.41 27.49 -3.28
CA TRP A 171 -2.86 27.63 -1.91
C TRP A 171 -1.69 27.72 -0.94
N ASP A 172 -1.82 28.55 0.07
CA ASP A 172 -0.88 28.77 1.16
C ASP A 172 -1.68 28.75 2.46
N VAL A 173 -1.44 27.75 3.30
CA VAL A 173 -2.29 27.38 4.45
C VAL A 173 -1.46 27.04 5.68
N ASN A 174 -2.02 27.32 6.86
CA ASN A 174 -1.57 26.72 8.11
C ASN A 174 -2.40 25.46 8.37
N THR A 175 -1.73 24.34 8.65
CA THR A 175 -2.36 23.07 9.03
C THR A 175 -1.93 22.61 10.42
N THR A 176 -2.57 21.58 10.96
CA THR A 176 -2.11 20.85 12.15
C THR A 176 -0.70 20.26 12.00
N ALA A 177 -0.22 20.07 10.76
CA ALA A 177 1.14 19.62 10.43
C ALA A 177 2.13 20.77 10.14
N GLY A 178 1.71 22.04 10.26
CA GLY A 178 2.51 23.23 9.94
C GLY A 178 2.06 23.97 8.67
N ASN A 179 2.85 24.92 8.19
CA ASN A 179 2.53 25.69 6.98
C ASN A 179 2.79 24.85 5.72
N VAL A 180 1.80 24.76 4.83
CA VAL A 180 1.88 23.99 3.58
C VAL A 180 1.47 24.89 2.41
N THR A 181 2.16 24.71 1.29
CA THR A 181 1.79 25.31 0.00
C THR A 181 1.44 24.17 -0.95
N PHE A 182 0.23 24.15 -1.49
CA PHE A 182 -0.25 23.11 -2.41
C PHE A 182 -0.94 23.72 -3.63
N VAL A 183 -1.25 22.90 -4.64
CA VAL A 183 -1.84 23.35 -5.91
C VAL A 183 -3.08 22.55 -6.24
N LEU A 184 -4.16 23.24 -6.59
CA LEU A 184 -5.36 22.64 -7.20
C LEU A 184 -5.39 22.93 -8.70
N ASN A 185 -5.69 21.92 -9.51
CA ASN A 185 -6.48 22.13 -10.73
C ASN A 185 -7.98 22.07 -10.37
N ASN A 186 -8.84 22.58 -11.25
CA ASN A 186 -10.30 22.50 -11.20
C ASN A 186 -10.94 22.42 -9.78
N PRO A 187 -11.08 23.54 -9.05
CA PRO A 187 -11.57 23.52 -7.66
C PRO A 187 -12.89 22.75 -7.49
N PHE A 188 -13.85 22.91 -8.41
CA PHE A 188 -15.19 22.32 -8.34
C PHE A 188 -15.25 20.78 -8.42
N SER A 189 -14.16 20.07 -8.77
CA SER A 189 -14.10 18.60 -8.65
C SER A 189 -13.32 18.11 -7.43
N ASN A 190 -12.44 18.96 -6.91
CA ASN A 190 -11.37 18.59 -5.97
C ASN A 190 -11.61 19.10 -4.55
N ILE A 191 -12.41 20.16 -4.40
CA ILE A 191 -13.02 20.60 -3.15
C ILE A 191 -14.40 19.93 -3.08
N ARG A 192 -14.73 19.27 -1.96
CA ARG A 192 -16.03 18.66 -1.71
C ARG A 192 -16.49 18.87 -0.28
N ILE A 193 -17.75 19.25 -0.11
CA ILE A 193 -18.44 19.28 1.19
C ILE A 193 -18.97 17.87 1.48
N LEU A 194 -18.85 17.43 2.73
CA LEU A 194 -19.37 16.18 3.25
C LEU A 194 -20.74 16.39 3.94
N GLU A 195 -21.49 15.31 4.19
CA GLU A 195 -22.83 15.38 4.78
C GLU A 195 -22.84 15.96 6.22
N ASP A 196 -21.71 15.88 6.91
CA ASP A 196 -21.47 16.47 8.24
C ASP A 196 -20.95 17.92 8.19
N GLY A 197 -20.82 18.51 6.99
CA GLY A 197 -20.37 19.88 6.76
C GLY A 197 -18.85 20.07 6.67
N ARG A 198 -18.05 19.00 6.86
CA ARG A 198 -16.59 19.05 6.65
C ARG A 198 -16.26 19.30 5.18
N ILE A 199 -15.14 19.97 4.91
CA ILE A 199 -14.67 20.20 3.53
C ILE A 199 -13.38 19.42 3.29
N LEU A 200 -13.38 18.52 2.32
CA LEU A 200 -12.16 17.85 1.82
C LEU A 200 -11.62 18.56 0.58
N ILE A 201 -10.31 18.70 0.51
CA ILE A 201 -9.57 19.33 -0.58
C ILE A 201 -8.49 18.36 -1.06
N ASN A 202 -8.48 18.03 -2.36
CA ASN A 202 -7.56 17.06 -2.95
C ASN A 202 -6.61 17.79 -3.91
N ASP A 203 -5.30 17.75 -3.66
CA ASP A 203 -4.32 18.45 -4.52
C ASP A 203 -3.89 17.65 -5.76
N ILE A 204 -3.12 18.29 -6.65
CA ILE A 204 -2.68 17.66 -7.91
C ILE A 204 -1.73 16.46 -7.72
N ASP A 205 -1.09 16.35 -6.56
CA ASP A 205 -0.17 15.26 -6.21
C ASP A 205 -0.90 14.12 -5.46
N GLY A 206 -2.18 14.32 -5.13
CA GLY A 206 -3.04 13.36 -4.44
C GLY A 206 -3.06 13.49 -2.92
N ASN A 207 -2.51 14.57 -2.35
CA ASN A 207 -2.63 14.84 -0.92
C ASN A 207 -4.04 15.30 -0.60
N VAL A 208 -4.58 14.82 0.53
CA VAL A 208 -5.90 15.21 1.04
C VAL A 208 -5.71 16.14 2.23
N PHE A 209 -6.40 17.27 2.20
CA PHE A 209 -6.51 18.23 3.29
C PHE A 209 -7.97 18.36 3.71
N GLU A 210 -8.21 18.74 4.97
CA GLU A 210 -9.55 18.76 5.56
C GLU A 210 -9.81 20.09 6.28
N ILE A 211 -11.06 20.54 6.33
CA ILE A 211 -11.54 21.60 7.23
C ILE A 211 -12.67 20.96 8.03
N LEU A 212 -12.43 20.66 9.31
CA LEU A 212 -13.39 19.99 10.18
C LEU A 212 -14.61 20.87 10.47
N GLU A 213 -14.39 22.17 10.66
CA GLU A 213 -15.42 23.12 11.05
C GLU A 213 -15.25 24.44 10.30
N PRO A 214 -15.84 24.59 9.10
CA PRO A 214 -15.75 25.83 8.31
C PRO A 214 -16.21 27.08 9.09
N GLN A 215 -17.17 26.91 10.01
CA GLN A 215 -17.64 27.95 10.94
C GLN A 215 -16.60 28.44 11.96
N LYS A 216 -15.52 27.68 12.19
CA LYS A 216 -14.40 28.05 13.09
C LYS A 216 -13.25 28.74 12.35
N LEU A 217 -13.22 28.71 11.02
CA LEU A 217 -12.25 29.49 10.24
C LEU A 217 -12.49 30.99 10.45
N GLU A 218 -11.41 31.78 10.51
CA GLU A 218 -11.53 33.24 10.44
C GLU A 218 -12.33 33.64 9.18
N PRO A 219 -13.19 34.68 9.21
CA PRO A 219 -13.94 35.14 8.04
C PRO A 219 -13.06 35.48 6.83
N SER A 220 -11.80 35.87 7.08
CA SER A 220 -10.78 36.12 6.04
C SER A 220 -10.32 34.86 5.32
N SER A 221 -10.45 33.68 5.93
CA SER A 221 -10.16 32.36 5.35
C SER A 221 -11.41 31.77 4.72
N LEU A 222 -12.55 31.78 5.41
CA LEU A 222 -13.82 31.26 4.90
C LEU A 222 -14.18 31.87 3.54
N LYS A 223 -14.07 33.20 3.41
CA LYS A 223 -14.31 33.92 2.14
C LYS A 223 -13.37 33.54 0.97
N LYS A 224 -12.22 32.89 1.23
CA LYS A 224 -11.33 32.39 0.16
C LYS A 224 -11.75 31.02 -0.36
N ILE A 225 -12.49 30.23 0.43
CA ILE A 225 -12.99 28.92 0.01
C ILE A 225 -14.45 28.97 -0.44
N GLU A 226 -15.28 29.83 0.16
CA GLU A 226 -16.70 30.08 -0.17
C GLU A 226 -16.98 30.30 -1.67
N ILE A 227 -16.00 30.83 -2.43
CA ILE A 227 -16.10 31.02 -3.89
C ILE A 227 -15.93 29.73 -4.72
N TYR A 228 -15.71 28.60 -4.08
CA TYR A 228 -15.50 27.26 -4.66
C TYR A 228 -16.44 26.19 -4.08
N LEU A 229 -17.43 26.60 -3.28
CA LEU A 229 -18.43 25.76 -2.62
C LEU A 229 -19.79 25.84 -3.33
#